data_AF-A0A090X032-F1
#
_entry.id   AF-A0A090X032-F1
#
_cell.length_a   1.000
_cell.length_b   1.000
_cell.length_c   1.000
_cell.angle_alpha   90.00
_cell.angle_beta   90.00
_cell.angle_gamma   90.00
#
_symmetry.space_group_name_H-M   'P 1'
#
loop_
_entity.id
_entity.type
_entity.pdbx_description
1 polymer ?
#
loop_
_entity_poly.entity_id
_entity_poly.type
_entity_poly.pdbx_seq_one_letter_code
_entity_poly.pdbx_strand_id
1 'polypeptide(L)'
;MAKSVKYIIVTFILGCLVFLIGGYLYNEFEFKTFNDLLISFVFYQLYAFVLGYSNMFYFDYLENRTWKQGMYLKRIAIGIAGSTVITLIGLFIMRAVTNVFYFGNTFSVFLANQRWQNYQFGLWITLTIVIGFHVVFFTTAINKTE
;
A
#
# COMPACT_ATOMS: atom_id res chain seq x y z
N MET A 1 9.77 21.14 4.97
CA MET A 1 10.51 20.43 3.89
C MET A 1 11.12 19.10 4.35
N ALA A 2 11.83 19.01 5.48
CA ALA A 2 12.49 17.75 5.89
C ALA A 2 11.53 16.55 6.12
N LYS A 3 10.31 16.79 6.64
CA LYS A 3 9.31 15.72 6.86
C LYS A 3 8.79 15.11 5.55
N SER A 4 8.50 15.92 4.52
CA SER A 4 8.00 15.41 3.24
C SER A 4 9.05 14.59 2.49
N VAL A 5 10.31 15.01 2.51
CA VAL A 5 11.42 14.24 1.93
C VAL A 5 11.58 12.87 2.60
N LYS A 6 11.42 12.80 3.92
CA LYS A 6 11.44 11.52 4.65
C LYS A 6 10.34 10.57 4.18
N TYR A 7 9.10 11.05 4.01
CA TYR A 7 8.00 10.21 3.51
C TYR A 7 8.23 9.74 2.08
N ILE A 8 8.79 10.58 1.20
CA ILE A 8 9.15 10.19 -0.17
C ILE A 8 10.16 9.04 -0.15
N ILE A 9 11.24 9.18 0.64
CA ILE A 9 12.30 8.17 0.72
C ILE A 9 11.75 6.85 1.29
N VAL A 10 10.98 6.91 2.37
CA VAL A 10 10.37 5.72 2.99
C VAL A 10 9.46 5.00 1.99
N THR A 11 8.59 5.73 1.31
CA THR A 11 7.65 5.15 0.33
C THR A 11 8.39 4.56 -0.88
N PHE A 12 9.46 5.20 -1.34
CA PHE A 12 10.29 4.67 -2.42
C PHE A 12 11.00 3.37 -2.02
N ILE A 13 11.57 3.31 -0.81
CA ILE A 13 12.18 2.09 -0.27
C ILE A 13 11.15 0.97 -0.16
N LEU A 14 9.95 1.27 0.35
CA LEU A 14 8.85 0.30 0.37
C LEU A 14 8.50 -0.18 -1.03
N GLY A 15 8.43 0.71 -2.02
CA GLY A 15 8.24 0.34 -3.42
C GLY A 15 9.32 -0.61 -3.95
N CYS A 16 10.60 -0.37 -3.61
CA CYS A 16 11.70 -1.26 -3.98
C CYS A 16 11.55 -2.64 -3.33
N LEU A 17 11.20 -2.70 -2.04
CA LEU A 17 10.98 -3.96 -1.33
C LEU A 17 9.83 -4.75 -1.95
N VAL A 18 8.71 -4.08 -2.26
CA VAL A 18 7.54 -4.73 -2.87
C VAL A 18 7.85 -5.21 -4.29
N PHE A 19 8.62 -4.45 -5.07
CA PHE A 19 9.11 -4.90 -6.38
C PHE A 19 9.96 -6.17 -6.27
N LEU A 20 10.91 -6.22 -5.32
CA LEU A 20 11.74 -7.40 -5.11
C LEU A 20 10.92 -8.62 -4.66
N ILE A 21 9.99 -8.42 -3.72
CA ILE A 21 9.11 -9.47 -3.21
C ILE A 21 8.19 -9.98 -4.31
N GLY A 22 7.55 -9.07 -5.07
CA GLY A 22 6.65 -9.42 -6.17
C GLY A 22 7.38 -10.19 -7.28
N GLY A 23 8.54 -9.67 -7.71
CA GLY A 23 9.36 -10.32 -8.72
C GLY A 23 9.82 -11.73 -8.31
N TYR A 24 10.18 -11.92 -7.04
CA TYR A 24 10.55 -13.24 -6.51
C TYR A 24 9.36 -14.20 -6.41
N LEU A 25 8.21 -13.74 -5.90
CA LEU A 25 7.02 -14.59 -5.69
C LEU A 25 6.36 -15.02 -7.00
N TYR A 26 6.35 -14.16 -8.00
CA TYR A 26 5.70 -14.41 -9.29
C TYR A 26 6.68 -14.81 -10.40
N ASN A 27 7.97 -14.96 -10.08
CA ASN A 27 9.04 -15.25 -11.02
C ASN A 27 9.07 -14.26 -12.22
N GLU A 28 8.76 -12.98 -11.96
CA GLU A 28 8.62 -11.93 -12.98
C GLU A 28 9.96 -11.28 -13.38
N PHE A 29 11.09 -11.79 -12.88
CA PHE A 29 12.42 -11.26 -13.22
C PHE A 29 12.91 -11.64 -14.63
N GLU A 30 12.13 -12.38 -15.41
CA GLU A 30 12.42 -12.73 -16.81
C GLU A 30 12.11 -11.56 -17.76
N PHE A 31 12.81 -10.43 -17.58
CA PHE A 31 12.65 -9.25 -18.44
C PHE A 31 13.40 -9.45 -19.77
N LYS A 32 12.71 -9.19 -20.90
CA LYS A 32 13.32 -9.27 -22.23
C LYS A 32 14.25 -8.09 -22.52
N THR A 33 13.99 -6.93 -21.92
CA THR A 33 14.78 -5.72 -22.11
C THR A 33 14.81 -4.88 -20.83
N PHE A 34 15.85 -4.05 -20.66
CA PHE A 34 15.95 -3.10 -19.56
C PHE A 34 14.73 -2.16 -19.47
N ASN A 35 14.12 -1.82 -20.62
CA ASN A 35 12.91 -1.01 -20.66
C ASN A 35 11.71 -1.70 -19.98
N ASP A 36 11.55 -3.02 -20.16
CA ASP A 36 10.46 -3.78 -19.54
C ASP A 36 10.62 -3.81 -18.01
N LEU A 37 11.87 -3.97 -17.54
CA LEU A 37 12.22 -3.86 -16.12
C LEU A 37 11.86 -2.48 -15.59
N LEU A 38 12.24 -1.41 -16.30
CA LEU A 38 12.00 -0.03 -15.87
C LEU A 38 10.50 0.28 -15.81
N ILE A 39 9.73 -0.16 -16.81
CA ILE A 39 8.26 0.01 -16.83
C ILE A 39 7.64 -0.70 -15.63
N SER A 40 8.00 -1.97 -15.39
CA SER A 40 7.50 -2.73 -14.23
C SER A 40 7.85 -2.02 -12.92
N PHE A 41 9.12 -1.65 -12.73
CA PHE A 41 9.59 -0.93 -11.56
C PHE A 41 8.82 0.38 -11.32
N VAL A 42 8.58 1.17 -12.37
CA VAL A 42 7.81 2.42 -12.28
C VAL A 42 6.36 2.15 -11.85
N PHE A 43 5.72 1.08 -12.33
CA PHE A 43 4.38 0.72 -11.87
C PHE A 43 4.38 0.33 -10.38
N TYR A 44 5.34 -0.48 -9.93
CA TYR A 44 5.48 -0.82 -8.51
C TYR A 44 5.70 0.43 -7.64
N GLN A 45 6.54 1.36 -8.09
CA GLN A 45 6.74 2.64 -7.42
C GLN A 45 5.44 3.45 -7.39
N LEU A 46 4.75 3.60 -8.52
CA LEU A 46 3.51 4.36 -8.60
C LEU A 46 2.45 3.83 -7.63
N TYR A 47 2.30 2.51 -7.55
CA TYR A 47 1.41 1.86 -6.58
C TYR A 47 1.85 2.13 -5.14
N ALA A 48 3.14 2.00 -4.83
CA ALA A 48 3.67 2.28 -3.51
C ALA A 48 3.42 3.74 -3.10
N PHE A 49 3.58 4.70 -4.00
CA PHE A 49 3.28 6.10 -3.76
C PHE A 49 1.79 6.32 -3.50
N VAL A 50 0.91 5.85 -4.39
CA VAL A 50 -0.54 6.05 -4.22
C VAL A 50 -1.06 5.41 -2.94
N LEU A 51 -0.73 4.14 -2.70
CA LEU A 51 -1.22 3.40 -1.54
C LEU A 51 -0.53 3.86 -0.25
N GLY A 52 0.78 4.09 -0.29
CA GLY A 52 1.57 4.53 0.84
C GLY A 52 1.11 5.88 1.36
N TYR A 53 1.00 6.90 0.48
CA TYR A 53 0.53 8.22 0.90
C TYR A 53 -0.93 8.22 1.35
N SER A 54 -1.81 7.49 0.66
CA SER A 54 -3.23 7.41 1.05
C SER A 54 -3.39 6.82 2.45
N ASN A 55 -2.63 5.77 2.76
CA ASN A 55 -2.64 5.17 4.09
C ASN A 55 -1.96 6.06 5.13
N MET A 56 -0.81 6.66 4.83
CA MET A 56 -0.13 7.60 5.73
C MET A 56 -1.06 8.75 6.13
N PHE A 57 -1.73 9.38 5.15
CA PHE A 57 -2.70 10.44 5.42
C PHE A 57 -3.84 9.98 6.34
N TYR A 58 -4.36 8.77 6.11
CA TYR A 58 -5.38 8.18 6.97
C TYR A 58 -4.91 7.93 8.39
N PHE A 59 -3.69 7.39 8.57
CA PHE A 59 -3.13 7.16 9.90
C PHE A 59 -2.81 8.47 10.63
N ASP A 60 -2.26 9.47 9.93
CA ASP A 60 -2.06 10.81 10.48
C ASP A 60 -3.40 11.42 10.97
N TYR A 61 -4.48 11.23 10.21
CA TYR A 61 -5.82 11.64 10.64
C TYR A 61 -6.30 10.89 11.89
N LEU A 62 -6.10 9.56 11.96
CA LEU A 62 -6.47 8.77 13.14
C LEU A 62 -5.65 9.11 14.39
N GLU A 63 -4.37 9.47 14.22
CA GLU A 63 -3.48 9.86 15.32
C GLU A 63 -3.88 11.19 15.96
N ASN A 64 -4.36 12.14 15.16
CA ASN A 64 -4.81 13.44 15.64
C ASN A 64 -6.18 13.39 16.36
N ARG A 65 -6.86 12.24 16.36
CA ARG A 65 -8.15 12.06 17.03
C ARG A 65 -7.97 11.76 18.51
N THR A 66 -8.81 12.35 19.36
CA THR A 66 -8.82 12.05 20.79
C THR A 66 -9.47 10.68 21.04
N TRP A 67 -8.69 9.75 21.59
CA TRP A 67 -9.16 8.42 21.97
C TRP A 67 -9.37 8.37 23.49
N LYS A 68 -10.58 8.00 23.93
CA LYS A 68 -10.85 7.69 25.34
C LYS A 68 -9.99 6.51 25.82
N GLN A 69 -9.58 6.53 27.08
CA GLN A 69 -8.82 5.44 27.69
C GLN A 69 -9.60 4.11 27.61
N GLY A 70 -8.90 3.01 27.36
CA GLY A 70 -9.48 1.67 27.18
C GLY A 70 -9.96 1.32 25.76
N MET A 71 -9.95 2.25 24.80
CA MET A 71 -10.39 1.99 23.41
C MET A 71 -9.28 1.55 22.45
N TYR A 72 -8.19 0.97 22.96
CA TYR A 72 -7.03 0.59 22.14
C TYR A 72 -7.39 -0.42 21.02
N LEU A 73 -8.14 -1.47 21.35
CA LEU A 73 -8.61 -2.46 20.37
C LEU A 73 -9.48 -1.81 19.28
N LYS A 74 -10.34 -0.86 19.65
CA LYS A 74 -11.18 -0.11 18.70
C LYS A 74 -10.35 0.75 17.75
N ARG A 75 -9.25 1.35 18.24
CA ARG A 75 -8.31 2.12 17.41
C ARG A 75 -7.62 1.23 16.37
N ILE A 76 -7.13 0.06 16.76
CA ILE A 76 -6.55 -0.91 15.82
C ILE A 76 -7.58 -1.35 14.79
N ALA A 77 -8.77 -1.76 15.22
CA ALA A 77 -9.81 -2.26 14.33
C ALA A 77 -10.21 -1.22 13.27
N ILE A 78 -10.39 0.05 13.69
CA ILE A 78 -10.68 1.16 12.76
C ILE A 78 -9.47 1.44 11.84
N GLY A 79 -8.25 1.36 12.36
CA GLY A 79 -7.02 1.50 11.58
C GLY A 79 -6.94 0.48 10.45
N ILE A 80 -7.09 -0.81 10.78
CA ILE A 80 -7.06 -1.91 9.81
C ILE A 80 -8.24 -1.84 8.83
N ALA A 81 -9.46 -1.60 9.32
CA ALA A 81 -10.63 -1.56 8.45
C ALA A 81 -10.55 -0.39 7.44
N GLY A 82 -10.18 0.81 7.90
CA GLY A 82 -10.07 1.96 7.00
C GLY A 82 -8.91 1.84 6.02
N SER A 83 -7.74 1.35 6.45
CA SER A 83 -6.61 1.12 5.55
C SER A 83 -6.95 0.07 4.48
N THR A 84 -7.67 -0.98 4.85
CA THR A 84 -8.19 -2.00 3.90
C THR A 84 -9.07 -1.35 2.84
N VAL A 85 -10.05 -0.54 3.23
CA VAL A 85 -10.98 0.13 2.30
C VAL A 85 -10.23 1.10 1.38
N ILE A 86 -9.37 1.95 1.95
CA ILE A 86 -8.55 2.89 1.17
C ILE A 86 -7.68 2.16 0.16
N THR A 87 -7.07 1.05 0.58
CA THR A 87 -6.20 0.25 -0.29
C THR A 87 -6.98 -0.39 -1.42
N LEU A 88 -8.15 -0.96 -1.15
CA LEU A 88 -9.02 -1.55 -2.18
C LEU A 88 -9.47 -0.50 -3.20
N ILE A 89 -9.86 0.69 -2.75
CA ILE A 89 -10.22 1.82 -3.63
C ILE A 89 -9.01 2.25 -4.46
N GLY A 90 -7.86 2.44 -3.83
CA GLY A 90 -6.61 2.81 -4.50
C GLY A 90 -6.23 1.79 -5.58
N LEU A 91 -6.23 0.50 -5.24
CA LEU A 91 -5.96 -0.57 -6.20
C LEU A 91 -6.98 -0.61 -7.34
N PHE A 92 -8.26 -0.36 -7.06
CA PHE A 92 -9.30 -0.30 -8.08
C PHE A 92 -9.01 0.82 -9.08
N ILE A 93 -8.74 2.03 -8.59
CA ILE A 93 -8.44 3.20 -9.42
C ILE A 93 -7.15 2.96 -10.22
N MET A 94 -6.09 2.49 -9.57
CA MET A 94 -4.81 2.21 -10.21
C MET A 94 -4.95 1.20 -11.35
N ARG A 95 -5.68 0.11 -11.12
CA ARG A 95 -5.91 -0.90 -12.15
C ARG A 95 -6.83 -0.40 -13.25
N ALA A 96 -7.83 0.42 -12.94
CA ALA A 96 -8.69 1.05 -13.95
C ALA A 96 -7.87 1.94 -14.88
N VAL A 97 -7.00 2.79 -14.30
CA VAL A 97 -6.13 3.69 -15.03
C VAL A 97 -5.15 2.91 -15.91
N THR A 98 -4.46 1.90 -15.37
CA THR A 98 -3.56 1.07 -16.18
C THR A 98 -4.33 0.32 -17.29
N ASN A 99 -5.51 -0.22 -17.00
CA ASN A 99 -6.27 -0.98 -18.00
C ASN A 99 -6.79 -0.11 -19.16
N VAL A 100 -7.24 1.09 -18.85
CA VAL A 100 -7.81 2.01 -19.85
C VAL A 100 -6.73 2.77 -20.59
N PHE A 101 -5.78 3.38 -19.88
CA PHE A 101 -4.81 4.29 -20.50
C PHE A 101 -3.55 3.58 -21.01
N TYR A 102 -3.06 2.57 -20.30
CA TYR A 102 -1.84 1.87 -20.72
C TYR A 102 -2.15 0.71 -21.68
N PHE A 103 -3.18 -0.10 -21.38
CA PHE A 103 -3.56 -1.21 -22.26
C PHE A 103 -4.61 -0.84 -23.34
N GLY A 104 -5.18 0.37 -23.30
CA GLY A 104 -6.12 0.84 -24.32
C GLY A 104 -7.51 0.19 -24.30
N ASN A 105 -7.87 -0.53 -23.24
CA ASN A 105 -9.19 -1.17 -23.14
C ASN A 105 -10.28 -0.18 -22.73
N THR A 106 -11.54 -0.53 -22.96
CA THR A 106 -12.65 0.28 -22.43
C THR A 106 -12.86 0.03 -20.92
N PHE A 107 -13.42 1.01 -20.22
CA PHE A 107 -13.77 0.85 -18.80
C PHE A 107 -14.74 -0.33 -18.56
N SER A 108 -15.61 -0.63 -19.53
CA SER A 108 -16.51 -1.79 -19.47
C SER A 108 -15.76 -3.12 -19.44
N VAL A 109 -14.70 -3.25 -20.26
CA VAL A 109 -13.82 -4.42 -20.27
C VAL A 109 -13.07 -4.56 -18.95
N PHE A 110 -12.59 -3.44 -18.39
CA PHE A 110 -11.99 -3.44 -17.05
C PHE A 110 -12.97 -3.98 -16.00
N LEU A 111 -14.21 -3.50 -15.98
CA LEU A 111 -15.20 -3.89 -14.98
C LEU A 111 -15.62 -5.36 -15.11
N ALA A 112 -15.74 -5.87 -16.34
CA ALA A 112 -16.07 -7.27 -16.61
C ALA A 112 -14.96 -8.25 -16.18
N ASN A 113 -13.71 -7.80 -16.11
CA ASN A 113 -12.55 -8.64 -15.79
C ASN A 113 -12.05 -8.50 -14.34
N GLN A 114 -12.90 -8.02 -13.43
CA GLN A 114 -12.54 -7.94 -12.02
C GLN A 114 -12.49 -9.32 -11.35
N ARG A 115 -11.37 -9.59 -10.68
CA ARG A 115 -11.13 -10.82 -9.93
C ARG A 115 -10.39 -10.48 -8.63
N TRP A 116 -10.66 -11.24 -7.57
CA TRP A 116 -10.01 -11.06 -6.27
C TRP A 116 -8.47 -11.16 -6.35
N GLN A 117 -7.98 -12.07 -7.19
CA GLN A 117 -6.55 -12.31 -7.41
C GLN A 117 -5.82 -11.05 -7.84
N ASN A 118 -6.52 -10.12 -8.48
CA ASN A 118 -5.93 -8.88 -8.97
C ASN A 118 -5.74 -7.83 -7.85
N TYR A 119 -6.31 -8.05 -6.66
CA TYR A 119 -6.24 -7.14 -5.51
C TYR A 119 -5.45 -7.75 -4.34
N GLN A 120 -5.47 -9.08 -4.21
CA GLN A 120 -4.95 -9.78 -3.05
C GLN A 120 -3.50 -9.44 -2.72
N PHE A 121 -2.63 -9.29 -3.72
CA PHE A 121 -1.21 -9.02 -3.50
C PHE A 121 -0.98 -7.63 -2.89
N GLY A 122 -1.51 -6.59 -3.53
CA GLY A 122 -1.39 -5.22 -3.02
C GLY A 122 -2.05 -5.03 -1.66
N LEU A 123 -3.18 -5.71 -1.43
CA LEU A 123 -3.85 -5.70 -0.13
C LEU A 123 -3.02 -6.42 0.94
N TRP A 124 -2.50 -7.60 0.64
CA TRP A 124 -1.67 -8.40 1.56
C TRP A 124 -0.42 -7.64 2.00
N ILE A 125 0.28 -7.00 1.05
CA ILE A 125 1.44 -6.15 1.35
C ILE A 125 1.04 -4.99 2.27
N THR A 126 -0.04 -4.29 1.94
CA THR A 126 -0.46 -3.12 2.74
C THR A 126 -0.86 -3.53 4.16
N LEU A 127 -1.61 -4.62 4.31
CA LEU A 127 -1.99 -5.15 5.62
C LEU A 127 -0.76 -5.60 6.43
N THR A 128 0.22 -6.23 5.79
CA THR A 128 1.47 -6.63 6.45
C THR A 128 2.21 -5.41 7.02
N ILE A 129 2.30 -4.33 6.23
CA ILE A 129 2.91 -3.07 6.67
C ILE A 129 2.12 -2.46 7.84
N VAL A 130 0.79 -2.37 7.72
CA VAL A 130 -0.09 -1.79 8.76
C VAL A 130 0.00 -2.58 10.07
N ILE A 131 -0.04 -3.91 10.00
CA ILE A 131 0.10 -4.77 11.18
C ILE A 131 1.49 -4.59 11.80
N GLY A 132 2.55 -4.57 10.98
CA GLY A 132 3.91 -4.34 11.43
C GLY A 132 4.06 -3.03 12.20
N PHE A 133 3.45 -1.94 11.71
CA PHE A 133 3.40 -0.66 12.43
C PHE A 133 2.69 -0.79 13.78
N HIS A 134 1.49 -1.39 13.82
CA HIS A 134 0.77 -1.57 15.07
C HIS A 134 1.53 -2.40 16.10
N VAL A 135 2.24 -3.46 15.66
CA VAL A 135 3.06 -4.30 16.55
C VAL A 135 4.24 -3.51 17.14
N VAL A 136 5.02 -2.81 16.30
CA VAL A 136 6.19 -2.04 16.77
C VAL A 136 5.80 -0.92 17.73
N PHE A 137 4.69 -0.21 17.45
CA PHE A 137 4.19 0.85 18.33
C PHE A 137 3.63 0.29 19.64
N PHE A 138 2.96 -0.87 19.60
CA PHE A 138 2.43 -1.50 20.81
C PHE A 138 3.54 -1.94 21.76
N THR A 139 4.57 -2.62 21.27
CA THR A 139 5.69 -3.08 22.10
C THR A 139 6.46 -1.90 22.70
N THR A 140 6.67 -0.84 21.92
CA THR A 140 7.31 0.39 22.41
C THR A 140 6.49 1.08 23.50
N ALA A 141 5.16 1.00 23.46
CA ALA A 141 4.30 1.56 24.50
C ALA A 141 4.43 0.80 25.84
N ILE A 142 4.56 -0.52 25.80
CA ILE A 142 4.77 -1.35 27.00
C ILE A 142 6.16 -1.12 27.60
N ASN A 143 7.20 -1.05 26.76
CA ASN A 143 8.59 -0.87 27.22
C ASN A 143 8.88 0.52 27.83
N LYS A 144 7.97 1.49 27.68
CA LYS A 144 8.08 2.82 28.32
C LYS A 144 7.36 2.92 29.66
N THR A 145 6.63 1.87 30.06
CA THR A 145 5.92 1.79 31.33
C THR A 145 6.65 0.95 32.40
N GLU A 146 7.86 0.47 32.08
CA GLU A 146 8.85 -0.06 33.02
C GLU A 146 9.97 0.96 33.23
#